data_AF-A0A7R9MP95-F1
#
_entry.id   AF-A0A7R9MP95-F1
#
_cell.length_a   1.000
_cell.length_b   1.000
_cell.length_c   1.000
_cell.angle_alpha   90.00
_cell.angle_beta   90.00
_cell.angle_gamma   90.00
#
_symmetry.space_group_name_H-M   'P 1'
#
loop_
_entity.id
_entity.type
_entity.pdbx_description
1 polymer ?
#
loop_
_entity_poly.entity_id
_entity_poly.type
_entity_poly.pdbx_seq_one_letter_code
_entity_poly.pdbx_strand_id
1 'polypeptide(L)'
;VWRETRKIGCGQAVSKGKVGGTFTVCNYDPPGNYINEELANVKPALNKKYKPKHKQPGHPRNHKPYKPKPANRRPKKLTNQHFGLQMAIK
;
A
#
# COMPACT_ATOMS: atom_id res chain seq x y z
N VAL A 1 -9.83 7.76 3.26
CA VAL A 1 -9.03 8.15 2.06
C VAL A 1 -7.91 9.06 2.50
N TRP A 2 -6.74 9.02 1.86
CA TRP A 2 -5.61 9.90 2.16
C TRP A 2 -5.43 10.92 1.03
N ARG A 3 -5.65 12.21 1.33
CA ARG A 3 -5.66 13.30 0.34
C ARG A 3 -4.34 13.40 -0.42
N GLU A 4 -3.22 13.06 0.20
CA GLU A 4 -1.88 13.28 -0.36
C GLU A 4 -1.31 12.12 -1.16
N THR A 5 -1.90 10.93 -1.09
CA THR A 5 -1.50 9.82 -1.95
C THR A 5 -1.82 10.16 -3.41
N ARG A 6 -0.91 9.88 -4.33
CA ARG A 6 -1.00 10.23 -5.77
C ARG A 6 -0.95 9.02 -6.69
N LYS A 7 -0.29 7.95 -6.27
CA LYS A 7 -0.08 6.73 -7.05
C LYS A 7 -0.45 5.52 -6.21
N ILE A 8 -1.00 4.52 -6.89
CA ILE A 8 -1.30 3.22 -6.33
C ILE A 8 -0.80 2.14 -7.29
N GLY A 9 -0.22 1.08 -6.76
CA GLY A 9 0.10 -0.13 -7.50
C GLY A 9 -0.35 -1.34 -6.70
N CYS A 10 -1.14 -2.22 -7.31
CA CYS A 10 -1.68 -3.41 -6.67
C CYS A 10 -1.22 -4.68 -7.38
N GLY A 11 -1.02 -5.75 -6.62
CA GLY A 11 -0.79 -7.10 -7.11
C GLY A 11 -1.76 -8.07 -6.45
N GLN A 12 -2.17 -9.09 -7.20
CA GLN A 12 -3.05 -10.14 -6.70
C GLN A 12 -2.43 -11.52 -6.88
N ALA A 13 -2.59 -12.39 -5.89
CA ALA A 13 -2.18 -13.79 -5.94
C ALA A 13 -3.33 -14.69 -5.49
N VAL A 14 -3.56 -15.80 -6.20
CA VAL A 14 -4.56 -16.80 -5.84
C VAL A 14 -3.85 -18.03 -5.31
N SER A 15 -4.08 -18.38 -4.05
CA SER A 15 -3.64 -19.62 -3.43
C SER A 15 -4.71 -20.70 -3.59
N LYS A 16 -4.33 -21.88 -4.07
CA LYS A 16 -5.22 -23.04 -4.25
C LYS A 16 -5.12 -23.98 -3.05
N GLY A 17 -6.17 -24.76 -2.80
CA GLY A 17 -6.24 -25.77 -1.74
C GLY A 17 -7.37 -25.51 -0.75
N LYS A 18 -7.55 -26.39 0.24
CA LYS A 18 -8.65 -26.31 1.23
C LYS A 18 -8.66 -25.00 2.04
N VAL A 19 -7.49 -24.37 2.19
CA VAL A 19 -7.30 -23.10 2.93
C VAL A 19 -6.87 -21.96 1.99
N GLY A 20 -7.07 -22.15 0.68
CA GLY A 20 -6.70 -21.19 -0.35
C GLY A 20 -7.51 -19.88 -0.26
N GLY A 21 -7.10 -18.89 -1.06
CA GLY A 21 -7.74 -17.58 -1.08
C GLY A 21 -7.07 -16.60 -2.03
N THR A 22 -7.71 -15.45 -2.21
CA THR A 22 -7.20 -14.34 -3.04
C THR A 22 -6.54 -13.29 -2.16
N PHE A 23 -5.25 -13.06 -2.36
CA PHE A 23 -4.46 -12.07 -1.66
C PHE A 23 -4.24 -10.88 -2.57
N THR A 24 -4.72 -9.71 -2.18
CA THR A 24 -4.48 -8.45 -2.91
C THR A 24 -3.66 -7.52 -2.03
N VAL A 25 -2.54 -7.04 -2.55
CA VAL A 25 -1.64 -6.11 -1.86
C VAL A 25 -1.52 -4.85 -2.69
N CYS A 26 -1.70 -3.68 -2.08
CA CYS A 26 -1.53 -2.38 -2.72
C CYS A 26 -0.46 -1.55 -2.01
N ASN A 27 0.40 -0.92 -2.80
CA ASN A 27 1.35 0.10 -2.35
C ASN A 27 0.83 1.49 -2.76
N TYR A 28 1.05 2.47 -1.89
CA TYR A 28 0.58 3.85 -2.05
C TYR A 28 1.77 4.81 -2.00
N ASP A 29 1.79 5.81 -2.88
CA ASP A 29 2.85 6.82 -2.95
C ASP A 29 2.29 8.24 -3.19
N PRO A 30 2.62 9.25 -2.37
CA PRO A 30 3.21 9.13 -1.03
C PRO A 30 2.36 8.26 -0.09
N PRO A 31 2.99 7.59 0.91
CA PRO A 31 2.25 6.84 1.92
C PRO A 31 1.43 7.79 2.81
N GLY A 32 0.42 7.23 3.47
CA GLY A 32 -0.42 7.95 4.41
C GLY A 32 -0.33 7.40 5.83
N ASN A 33 -1.38 7.66 6.62
CA ASN A 33 -1.51 7.22 8.01
C ASN A 33 -0.40 7.74 8.93
N TYR A 34 0.04 8.98 8.70
CA TYR A 34 0.89 9.69 9.64
C TYR A 34 0.04 10.18 10.82
N ILE A 35 0.54 9.92 12.03
CA ILE A 35 -0.11 10.30 13.28
C ILE A 35 -0.30 11.83 13.31
N ASN A 36 -1.52 12.27 13.62
CA ASN A 36 -1.95 13.68 13.71
C ASN A 36 -2.17 14.42 12.37
N GLU A 37 -2.01 13.74 11.23
CA GLU A 37 -2.26 14.32 9.90
C GLU A 37 -3.62 13.94 9.30
N GLU A 38 -4.45 13.22 10.05
CA GLU A 38 -5.71 12.66 9.57
C GLU A 38 -6.72 13.75 9.22
N LEU A 39 -6.78 14.85 9.97
CA LEU A 39 -7.73 15.94 9.68
C LEU A 39 -7.43 16.64 8.35
N ALA A 40 -6.16 16.73 7.96
CA ALA A 40 -5.76 17.29 6.67
C ALA A 40 -5.99 16.31 5.51
N ASN A 41 -5.84 15.01 5.78
CA ASN A 41 -5.79 13.98 4.75
C ASN A 41 -7.06 13.12 4.61
N VAL A 42 -7.89 13.02 5.64
CA VAL A 42 -9.10 12.20 5.68
C VAL A 42 -10.31 13.12 5.63
N LYS A 43 -10.88 13.27 4.43
CA LYS A 43 -12.10 14.08 4.25
C LYS A 43 -13.28 13.44 5.00
N PRO A 44 -14.12 14.24 5.67
CA PRO A 44 -15.38 13.76 6.23
C PRO A 44 -16.32 13.26 5.12
N ALA A 45 -17.25 12.38 5.49
CA ALA A 45 -18.30 11.94 4.59
C ALA A 45 -19.15 13.14 4.12
N LEU A 46 -19.45 13.19 2.83
CA LEU A 46 -20.11 14.34 2.17
C LEU A 46 -21.50 14.69 2.76
N ASN A 47 -22.15 13.75 3.44
CA ASN A 47 -23.48 13.92 4.03
C ASN A 47 -23.50 14.38 5.49
N LYS A 48 -22.33 14.61 6.11
CA LYS A 48 -22.24 15.12 7.49
C LYS A 48 -21.74 16.55 7.44
N LYS A 49 -22.49 17.50 8.01
CA LYS A 49 -22.03 18.88 8.29
C LYS A 49 -20.83 18.81 9.25
N TYR A 50 -19.63 18.61 8.70
CA TYR A 50 -18.41 18.50 9.48
C TYR A 50 -17.98 19.89 9.93
N LYS A 51 -18.06 20.15 11.24
CA LYS A 51 -17.45 21.33 11.87
C LYS A 51 -16.13 20.90 12.51
N PRO A 52 -14.96 21.18 11.90
CA PRO A 52 -13.69 20.89 12.55
C PRO A 52 -13.58 21.70 13.84
N LYS A 53 -13.46 21.02 14.99
CA LYS A 53 -13.34 21.66 16.32
C LYS A 53 -11.94 22.23 16.59
N HIS A 54 -10.96 21.96 15.73
CA HIS A 54 -9.60 22.49 15.84
C HIS A 54 -9.13 22.97 14.46
N LYS A 55 -8.80 24.25 14.31
CA LYS A 55 -8.02 24.73 13.17
C LYS A 55 -6.63 24.11 13.31
N GLN A 56 -6.33 23.07 12.55
CA GLN A 56 -4.96 22.59 12.49
C GLN A 56 -4.10 23.69 11.87
N PRO A 57 -3.02 24.12 12.52
CA PRO A 57 -2.02 24.93 11.85
C PRO A 57 -1.55 24.13 10.65
N GLY A 58 -1.64 24.71 9.45
CA GLY A 58 -1.21 24.04 8.23
C GLY A 58 0.20 23.51 8.44
N HIS A 59 0.37 22.18 8.40
CA HIS A 59 1.70 21.61 8.57
C HIS A 59 2.57 22.14 7.42
N PRO A 60 3.70 22.81 7.71
CA PRO A 60 4.60 23.23 6.65
C PRO A 60 5.04 21.99 5.89
N ARG A 61 5.21 22.13 4.56
CA ARG A 61 5.59 21.08 3.59
C ARG A 61 7.02 20.52 3.82
N ASN A 62 7.46 20.42 5.08
CA ASN A 62 8.83 20.09 5.47
C ASN A 62 9.14 18.59 5.39
N HIS A 63 8.17 17.74 5.08
CA HIS A 63 8.50 16.43 4.55
C HIS A 63 9.19 16.65 3.21
N LYS A 64 10.53 16.51 3.19
CA LYS A 64 11.30 16.41 1.95
C LYS A 64 10.51 15.49 1.01
N PRO A 65 10.20 15.90 -0.24
CA PRO A 65 9.52 15.02 -1.17
C PRO A 65 10.24 13.68 -1.13
N TYR A 66 9.52 12.63 -0.73
CA TYR A 66 10.12 11.31 -0.60
C TYR A 66 10.77 11.01 -1.94
N LYS A 67 12.12 11.01 -1.95
CA LYS A 67 12.85 10.60 -3.14
C LYS A 67 12.60 9.10 -3.24
N PRO A 68 11.97 8.60 -4.32
CA PRO A 68 11.79 7.17 -4.46
C PRO A 68 13.18 6.54 -4.33
N LYS A 69 13.36 5.67 -3.33
CA LYS A 69 14.56 4.84 -3.27
C LYS A 69 14.63 4.14 -4.63
N PRO A 70 15.73 4.23 -5.39
CA PRO A 70 15.85 3.49 -6.64
C PRO A 70 15.53 2.03 -6.30
N ALA A 71 14.70 1.40 -7.13
CA ALA A 71 14.35 0.01 -6.97
C ALA A 71 15.59 -0.85 -7.22
N ASN A 72 16.53 -0.88 -6.28
CA ASN A 72 17.63 -1.85 -6.22
C ASN A 72 17.08 -3.19 -5.72
N ARG A 73 16.02 -3.66 -6.37
CA ARG A 73 15.77 -5.08 -6.47
C ARG A 73 16.60 -5.55 -7.65
N ARG A 74 17.88 -5.85 -7.41
CA ARG A 74 18.47 -6.96 -8.17
C ARG A 74 17.45 -8.08 -8.05
N PRO A 75 16.88 -8.61 -9.15
CA PRO A 75 16.09 -9.83 -9.03
C PRO A 75 17.03 -10.81 -8.33
N LYS A 76 16.69 -11.20 -7.10
CA LYS A 76 17.30 -12.40 -6.54
C LYS A 76 16.92 -13.43 -7.58
N LYS A 77 17.91 -13.94 -8.35
CA LYS A 77 17.69 -15.08 -9.24
C LYS A 77 16.85 -16.03 -8.42
N LEU A 78 15.69 -16.42 -8.93
CA LEU A 78 14.95 -17.53 -8.38
C LEU A 78 15.90 -18.73 -8.56
N THR A 79 16.80 -18.94 -7.62
CA THR A 79 17.58 -20.16 -7.55
C THR A 79 16.55 -21.22 -7.27
N ASN A 80 16.43 -22.19 -8.18
CA ASN A 80 15.55 -23.35 -8.05
C ASN A 80 15.51 -23.84 -6.60
N GLN A 81 14.49 -23.44 -5.85
CA GLN A 81 14.04 -24.23 -4.73
C GLN A 81 13.26 -25.37 -5.38
N HIS A 82 13.98 -26.48 -5.54
CA HIS A 82 13.54 -27.81 -5.95
C HIS A 82 12.03 -27.93 -6.23
N PHE A 83 11.62 -27.65 -7.47
CA PHE A 83 10.45 -28.29 -8.04
C PHE A 83 10.88 -29.72 -8.41
N GLY A 84 10.78 -30.62 -7.43
CA GLY A 84 10.85 -32.06 -7.67
C GLY A 84 9.62 -32.47 -8.47
N LEU A 85 9.78 -32.51 -9.79
CA LEU A 85 8.90 -33.21 -10.70
C LEU A 85 8.90 -34.70 -10.32
N GLN A 86 7.80 -35.21 -9.78
CA GLN A 86 7.41 -36.60 -10.03
C GLN A 86 5.97 -36.60 -10.55
N MET A 87 5.91 -36.58 -11.88
CA MET A 87 4.89 -37.31 -12.61
C MET A 87 4.97 -38.77 -12.17
N ALA A 88 3.89 -39.30 -11.60
CA ALA A 88 3.67 -40.74 -11.56
C ALA A 88 2.21 -40.98 -11.90
N ILE A 89 1.99 -41.31 -13.17
CA ILE A 89 0.86 -42.08 -13.65
C ILE A 89 0.96 -43.45 -12.96
N LYS A 90 -0.09 -43.84 -12.25
CA LYS A 90 -0.59 -45.21 -12.11
C LYS A 90 -2.05 -45.15 -11.69
#